data_AF-A0A3D4QY38-F1
#
_entry.id   AF-A0A3D4QY38-F1
#
_cell.length_a   1.000
_cell.length_b   1.000
_cell.length_c   1.000
_cell.angle_alpha   90.00
_cell.angle_beta   90.00
_cell.angle_gamma   90.00
#
_symmetry.space_group_name_H-M   'P 1'
#
loop_
_entity.id
_entity.type
_entity.pdbx_description
1 polymer ?
#
loop_
_entity_poly.entity_id
_entity_poly.type
_entity_poly.pdbx_seq_one_letter_code
_entity_poly.pdbx_strand_id
1 'polypeptide(L)' 'LMQNWPVRNGRPYKEKLAPTMPLITGQRVIDTLFPIAKGGVAAVPGPFGSGKTVVQHQLA' A
#
# COMPACT_ATOMS: atom_id res chain seq x y z
N LEU A 1 18.06 16.45 -16.29
CA LEU A 1 18.38 16.35 -14.84
C LEU A 1 17.89 14.98 -14.36
N MET A 2 18.80 14.10 -13.95
CA MET A 2 18.47 12.75 -13.48
C MET A 2 19.34 12.43 -12.25
N GLN A 3 18.73 11.87 -11.21
CA GLN A 3 19.41 11.43 -9.99
C GLN A 3 19.41 9.91 -9.95
N ASN A 4 20.58 9.30 -9.74
CA ASN A 4 20.70 7.88 -9.46
C ASN A 4 20.66 7.63 -7.95
N TRP A 5 19.96 6.58 -7.52
CA TRP A 5 19.87 6.20 -6.11
C TRP A 5 19.97 4.67 -5.96
N PRO A 6 20.78 4.15 -5.03
CA PRO A 6 20.95 2.71 -4.83
C PRO A 6 19.66 2.06 -4.30
N VAL A 7 19.20 1.00 -4.99
CA VAL A 7 17.90 0.33 -4.71
C VAL A 7 17.80 -0.32 -3.33
N ARG A 8 18.93 -0.69 -2.71
CA ARG A 8 18.98 -1.32 -1.38
C ARG A 8 19.02 -0.32 -0.22
N ASN A 9 19.19 0.98 -0.49
CA ASN A 9 19.21 2.01 0.55
C ASN A 9 17.90 2.81 0.49
N GLY A 10 17.14 2.80 1.59
CA GLY A 10 15.95 3.64 1.72
C GLY A 10 16.30 5.12 1.56
N ARG A 11 15.42 5.90 0.92
CA ARG A 11 15.61 7.35 0.78
C ARG A 11 15.46 8.03 2.15
N PRO A 12 16.28 9.04 2.48
CA PRO A 12 16.16 9.76 3.74
C PRO A 12 14.82 10.50 3.81
N TYR A 13 14.20 10.45 4.98
CA TYR A 13 12.99 11.20 5.33
C TYR A 13 13.23 11.90 6.68
N LYS A 14 12.49 12.98 6.97
CA LYS A 14 12.68 13.75 8.21
C LYS A 14 12.20 12.99 9.44
N GLU A 15 10.95 12.53 9.43
CA GLU A 15 10.32 11.83 10.55
C GLU A 15 9.33 10.77 10.06
N LYS A 16 9.18 9.67 10.81
CA LYS A 16 8.17 8.64 10.55
C LYS A 16 6.95 8.93 11.41
N LEU A 17 5.90 9.45 10.79
CA LEU A 17 4.65 9.76 11.48
C LEU A 17 3.85 8.49 11.79
N ALA A 18 3.19 8.47 12.95
CA ALA A 18 2.22 7.42 13.27
C ALA A 18 1.03 7.51 12.29
N PRO A 19 0.55 6.37 11.77
CA PRO A 19 -0.57 6.37 10.84
C PRO A 19 -1.87 6.77 11.56
N THR A 20 -2.41 7.94 11.21
CA THR A 20 -3.68 8.46 11.77
C THR A 20 -4.84 8.45 10.79
N MET A 21 -4.56 8.29 9.50
CA MET A 21 -5.58 8.32 8.43
C MET A 21 -5.69 6.97 7.74
N PRO A 22 -6.91 6.44 7.52
CA PRO A 22 -7.13 5.26 6.69
C PRO A 22 -6.86 5.58 5.21
N LEU A 23 -6.34 4.59 4.49
CA LEU A 23 -6.28 4.56 3.04
C LEU A 23 -7.64 4.09 2.53
N ILE A 24 -8.40 5.00 1.93
CA ILE A 24 -9.69 4.68 1.31
C ILE A 24 -9.41 3.95 -0.01
N THR A 25 -9.79 2.68 -0.07
CA THR A 25 -9.53 1.80 -1.21
C THR A 25 -10.71 1.72 -2.19
N GLY A 26 -11.91 2.17 -1.78
CA GLY A 26 -13.15 2.04 -2.54
C GLY A 26 -13.74 0.62 -2.51
N GLN A 27 -13.04 -0.33 -1.88
CA GLN A 27 -13.50 -1.69 -1.68
C GLN A 27 -14.19 -1.80 -0.34
N ARG A 28 -15.50 -2.04 -0.34
CA ARG A 28 -16.31 -2.15 0.90
C ARG A 28 -15.66 -3.08 1.92
N VAL A 29 -15.24 -4.28 1.51
CA VAL A 29 -14.64 -5.27 2.42
C VAL A 29 -13.36 -4.76 3.08
N ILE A 30 -12.51 -4.05 2.34
CA ILE A 30 -11.25 -3.53 2.88
C ILE A 30 -11.53 -2.30 3.76
N ASP A 31 -12.33 -1.36 3.27
CA ASP A 31 -12.59 -0.11 3.97
C ASP A 31 -13.40 -0.30 5.27
N THR A 32 -14.30 -1.30 5.33
CA THR A 32 -15.15 -1.52 6.52
C THR A 32 -14.64 -2.60 7.47
N LEU A 33 -14.04 -3.68 6.97
CA LEU A 33 -13.65 -4.84 7.81
C LEU A 33 -12.14 -4.92 8.06
N PHE A 34 -11.32 -4.43 7.13
CA PHE A 34 -9.86 -4.55 7.19
C PHE A 34 -9.15 -3.25 6.76
N PRO A 35 -9.42 -2.10 7.43
CA PRO A 35 -8.92 -0.81 6.98
C PRO A 35 -7.39 -0.76 7.04
N ILE A 36 -6.78 -0.30 5.95
CA ILE A 36 -5.33 -0.11 5.84
C ILE A 36 -5.05 1.36 6.13
N ALA A 37 -4.01 1.69 6.88
CA ALA A 37 -3.64 3.09 7.08
C ALA A 37 -2.78 3.65 5.93
N LYS A 38 -2.83 4.97 5.70
CA LYS A 38 -2.01 5.63 4.67
C LYS A 38 -0.52 5.48 4.99
N GLY A 39 0.23 4.83 4.09
CA GLY A 39 1.64 4.47 4.31
C GLY A 39 1.84 3.18 5.13
N GLY A 40 0.75 2.47 5.45
CA GLY A 40 0.79 1.14 6.04
C GLY A 40 1.16 0.05 5.03
N VAL A 41 1.33 -1.16 5.54
CA VAL A 41 1.66 -2.35 4.74
C VAL A 41 0.53 -3.35 4.86
N ALA A 42 0.07 -3.90 3.74
CA ALA A 42 -0.96 -4.94 3.69
C ALA A 42 -0.53 -6.06 2.75
N ALA A 43 -1.01 -7.28 3.01
CA ALA A 43 -0.76 -8.45 2.18
C ALA A 43 -2.09 -9.07 1.75
N VAL A 44 -2.23 -9.38 0.46
CA VAL A 44 -3.40 -10.07 -0.11
C VAL A 44 -2.97 -11.49 -0.50
N PRO A 45 -3.23 -12.51 0.35
CA PRO A 45 -2.92 -13.89 0.03
C PRO A 45 -3.91 -14.48 -0.98
N GLY A 46 -3.51 -15.56 -1.68
CA GLY A 46 -4.43 -16.34 -2.52
C GLY A 46 -3.71 -17.15 -3.60
N PRO A 47 -4.39 -18.11 -4.27
CA PRO A 47 -3.85 -18.86 -5.40
C PRO A 47 -3.80 -18.01 -6.69
N PHE A 48 -3.17 -18.51 -7.75
CA PHE A 48 -3.17 -17.84 -9.05
C PHE A 48 -4.61 -17.69 -9.58
N GLY A 49 -4.96 -16.55 -10.18
CA GLY A 49 -6.31 -16.29 -10.69
C GLY A 49 -7.37 -15.87 -9.65
N SER A 50 -7.06 -15.82 -8.35
CA SER A 50 -8.00 -15.40 -7.28
C SER A 50 -8.29 -13.89 -7.19
N GLY A 51 -8.01 -13.12 -8.25
CA GLY A 51 -8.30 -11.68 -8.27
C GLY A 51 -7.32 -10.77 -7.53
N LYS A 52 -6.16 -11.28 -7.07
CA LYS A 52 -5.11 -10.44 -6.44
C LYS A 52 -4.70 -9.24 -7.29
N THR A 53 -4.56 -9.44 -8.61
CA THR A 53 -4.23 -8.38 -9.57
C THR A 53 -5.40 -7.42 -9.80
N VAL A 54 -6.64 -7.88 -9.68
CA VAL A 54 -7.84 -7.02 -9.79
C VAL A 54 -7.91 -6.05 -8.63
N VAL A 55 -7.68 -6.54 -7.40
CA VAL A 55 -7.59 -5.69 -6.20
C VAL A 55 -6.43 -4.70 -6.33
N GLN A 56 -5.26 -5.15 -6.80
CA GLN A 56 -4.11 -4.27 -7.01
C GLN A 56 -4.37 -3.20 -8.08
N HIS A 57 -5.04 -3.54 -9.18
CA HIS A 57 -5.38 -2.58 -10.24
C HIS A 57 -6.42 -1.55 -9.80
N GLN A 58 -7.33 -1.91 -8.89
CA GLN A 58 -8.33 -0.98 -8.36
C GLN A 58 -7.76 -0.01 -7.31
N LEU A 59 -6.63 -0.35 -6.71
CA LEU A 59 -5.89 0.50 -5.78
C LEU A 59 -4.92 1.48 -6.48
N ALA A 60 -4.59 1.23 -7.75
CA ALA A 60 -3.70 2.04 -8.57
C ALA A 60 -4.45 3.22 -9.18
#